data_AF-A0A7I7L9R2-F1
#
_entry.id   AF-A0A7I7L9R2-F1
#
_cell.length_a   1.000
_cell.length_b   1.000
_cell.length_c   1.000
_cell.angle_alpha   90.00
_cell.angle_beta   90.00
_cell.angle_gamma   90.00
#
_symmetry.space_group_name_H-M   'P 1'
#
loop_
_entity.id
_entity.type
_entity.pdbx_description
1 polymer ?
#
loop_
_entity_poly.entity_id
_entity_poly.type
_entity_poly.pdbx_seq_one_letter_code
_entity_poly.pdbx_strand_id
1 'polypeptide(L)'
;MGNLLYGLLSNADQLDAVRADRSLVPQAIEEAVRWESPLLTISRVPIPAGSSVMPMLGAANRQEDRYSDPDRFDILRPVRAHIGFGHGVHVCLGMHLARLEMRVVFDPSQGIA
;
A
#
# COMPACT_ATOMS: atom_id res chain seq x y z
N MET A 1 -5.60 -7.01 0.34
CA MET A 1 -6.44 -7.39 1.52
C MET A 1 -5.72 -8.35 2.46
N GLY A 2 -5.24 -9.50 1.97
CA GLY A 2 -4.52 -10.48 2.79
C GLY A 2 -3.34 -9.88 3.58
N ASN A 3 -2.50 -9.07 2.91
CA ASN A 3 -1.35 -8.43 3.56
C ASN A 3 -1.75 -7.46 4.68
N LEU A 4 -2.85 -6.72 4.53
CA LEU A 4 -3.38 -5.84 5.58
C LEU A 4 -3.87 -6.66 6.78
N LEU A 5 -4.63 -7.73 6.51
CA LEU A 5 -5.09 -8.62 7.57
C LEU A 5 -3.91 -9.26 8.31
N TYR A 6 -2.92 -9.77 7.59
CA TYR A 6 -1.70 -10.32 8.18
C TYR A 6 -0.93 -9.27 9.00
N GLY A 7 -0.72 -8.07 8.44
CA GLY A 7 -0.02 -6.98 9.11
C GLY A 7 -0.68 -6.59 10.44
N LEU A 8 -2.00 -6.40 10.44
CA LEU A 8 -2.74 -6.08 11.67
C LEU A 8 -2.75 -7.25 12.66
N LEU A 9 -3.02 -8.48 12.22
CA LEU A 9 -3.04 -9.64 13.13
C LEU A 9 -1.66 -9.99 13.70
N SER A 10 -0.58 -9.59 13.03
CA SER A 10 0.80 -9.78 13.52
C SER A 10 1.29 -8.63 14.41
N ASN A 11 0.53 -7.53 14.53
CA ASN A 11 0.87 -6.34 15.31
C ASN A 11 -0.35 -5.91 16.14
N ALA A 12 -0.53 -6.54 17.31
CA ALA A 12 -1.72 -6.40 18.13
C ALA A 12 -2.00 -4.95 18.58
N ASP A 13 -0.96 -4.18 18.86
CA ASP A 13 -1.04 -2.75 19.19
C ASP A 13 -1.67 -1.92 18.06
N GLN A 14 -1.26 -2.17 16.82
CA GLN A 14 -1.80 -1.48 15.65
C GLN A 14 -3.22 -1.95 15.30
N LEU A 15 -3.53 -3.24 15.51
CA LEU A 15 -4.89 -3.76 15.39
C LEU A 15 -5.83 -3.10 16.41
N ASP A 16 -5.40 -2.99 17.66
CA ASP A 16 -6.18 -2.36 18.72
C ASP A 16 -6.35 -0.85 18.46
N ALA A 17 -5.33 -0.18 17.92
CA ALA A 17 -5.45 1.20 17.45
C ALA A 17 -6.53 1.36 16.37
N VAL A 18 -6.54 0.51 15.33
CA VAL A 18 -7.59 0.54 14.28
C VAL A 18 -8.98 0.22 14.83
N ARG A 19 -9.07 -0.67 15.83
CA ARG A 19 -10.34 -0.99 16.49
C ARG A 19 -10.88 0.20 17.28
N ALA A 20 -10.00 0.92 17.98
CA ALA A 20 -10.34 2.10 18.75
C ALA A 20 -10.67 3.31 17.85
N ASP A 21 -9.97 3.45 16.73
CA ASP A 21 -10.14 4.53 15.78
C ASP A 21 -10.15 4.02 14.32
N ARG A 22 -11.34 3.96 13.73
CA ARG A 22 -11.53 3.53 12.35
C ARG A 22 -11.03 4.56 11.33
N SER A 23 -10.75 5.79 11.73
CA SER A 23 -10.15 6.79 10.84
C SER A 23 -8.74 6.39 10.38
N LEU A 24 -8.10 5.41 11.04
CA LEU A 24 -6.82 4.84 10.65
C LEU A 24 -6.90 3.85 9.48
N VAL A 25 -8.09 3.35 9.13
CA VAL A 25 -8.26 2.33 8.07
C VAL A 25 -7.70 2.79 6.71
N PRO A 26 -7.97 4.00 6.20
CA PRO A 26 -7.35 4.49 4.97
C PRO A 26 -5.82 4.45 5.00
N GLN A 27 -5.20 4.86 6.11
CA GLN A 27 -3.74 4.84 6.24
C GLN A 27 -3.20 3.42 6.32
N ALA A 28 -3.87 2.52 7.02
CA ALA A 28 -3.51 1.11 7.09
C ALA A 28 -3.55 0.42 5.72
N ILE A 29 -4.51 0.80 4.86
CA ILE A 29 -4.60 0.32 3.47
C ILE A 29 -3.37 0.74 2.67
N GLU A 30 -2.99 2.02 2.71
CA GLU A 30 -1.81 2.51 1.99
C GLU A 30 -0.52 1.86 2.53
N GLU A 31 -0.41 1.68 3.84
CA GLU A 31 0.74 1.02 4.45
C GLU A 31 0.84 -0.44 4.02
N ALA A 32 -0.27 -1.17 3.96
CA ALA A 32 -0.25 -2.56 3.49
C ALA A 32 0.19 -2.67 2.03
N VAL A 33 -0.21 -1.72 1.17
CA VAL A 33 0.18 -1.72 -0.25
C VAL A 33 1.64 -1.28 -0.43
N ARG A 34 2.14 -0.37 0.41
CA ARG A 34 3.57 -0.01 0.46
C ARG A 34 4.40 -1.20 0.93
N TRP A 35 4.06 -1.74 2.11
CA TRP A 35 4.80 -2.78 2.80
C TRP A 35 4.91 -4.04 1.96
N GLU A 36 3.78 -4.52 1.42
CA GLU A 36 3.72 -5.69 0.55
C GLU A 36 2.90 -5.36 -0.71
N SER A 37 3.59 -4.78 -1.70
CA SER A 37 2.98 -4.40 -2.99
C SER A 37 2.50 -5.63 -3.77
N PRO A 38 1.20 -5.71 -4.13
CA PRO A 38 0.67 -6.83 -4.89
C PRO A 38 1.30 -7.00 -6.27
N LEU A 39 1.79 -5.89 -6.86
CA LEU A 39 2.59 -5.88 -8.07
C LEU A 39 4.02 -5.47 -7.72
N LEU A 40 4.96 -6.40 -7.86
CA LEU A 40 6.37 -6.14 -7.57
C LEU A 40 7.06 -5.39 -8.69
N THR A 41 6.54 -5.49 -9.92
CA THR A 41 7.15 -4.90 -11.10
C THR A 41 6.12 -4.41 -12.08
N ILE A 42 6.45 -3.35 -12.80
CA ILE A 42 5.81 -2.96 -14.06
C ILE A 42 6.89 -2.94 -15.14
N SER A 43 6.53 -3.04 -16.41
CA SER A 43 7.46 -2.73 -17.49
C SER A 43 7.17 -1.31 -17.97
N ARG A 44 8.21 -0.50 -18.21
CA ARG A 44 8.25 0.80 -18.95
C ARG A 44 9.04 1.87 -18.20
N VAL A 45 10.16 2.28 -18.78
CA VAL A 45 10.86 3.57 -18.52
C VAL A 45 11.62 3.97 -19.80
N PRO A 46 11.89 5.27 -20.04
CA PRO A 46 12.67 5.71 -21.19
C PRO A 46 14.14 5.27 -21.04
N ILE A 47 14.60 4.49 -22.01
CA ILE A 47 15.92 3.83 -22.11
C ILE A 47 16.24 3.64 -23.60
N PRO A 48 17.47 3.27 -24.01
CA PRO A 48 17.81 3.09 -25.42
C PRO A 48 16.80 2.23 -26.15
N ALA A 49 16.46 2.64 -27.38
CA ALA A 49 15.46 1.97 -28.20
C ALA A 49 15.75 0.46 -28.29
N GLY A 50 14.73 -0.36 -28.06
CA GLY A 50 14.83 -1.82 -28.07
C GLY A 50 15.22 -2.47 -26.74
N SER A 51 15.52 -1.67 -25.70
CA SER A 51 15.80 -2.23 -24.37
C SER A 51 14.50 -2.60 -23.63
N SER A 52 14.53 -3.66 -22.83
CA SER A 52 13.45 -4.01 -21.90
C SER A 52 13.89 -3.67 -20.48
N VAL A 53 13.06 -2.91 -19.74
CA VAL A 53 13.31 -2.62 -18.32
C VAL A 53 12.05 -2.87 -17.50
N MET A 54 12.32 -3.36 -16.30
CA MET A 54 11.34 -3.79 -15.32
C MET A 54 11.58 -3.03 -14.03
N PRO A 55 10.96 -1.84 -13.84
CA PRO A 55 10.95 -1.18 -12.55
C PRO A 55 10.51 -2.10 -11.41
N MET A 56 11.32 -2.19 -10.35
CA MET A 56 11.04 -2.97 -9.14
C MET A 56 10.26 -2.10 -8.14
N LEU A 57 8.93 -2.10 -8.24
CA LEU A 57 8.05 -1.33 -7.36
C LEU A 57 8.21 -1.71 -5.88
N GLY A 58 8.32 -3.02 -5.61
CA GLY A 58 8.51 -3.52 -4.24
C GLY A 58 9.78 -2.97 -3.60
N ALA A 59 10.91 -3.01 -4.33
CA ALA A 59 12.18 -2.48 -3.84
C ALA A 59 12.13 -0.95 -3.61
N ALA A 60 11.49 -0.21 -4.51
CA ALA A 60 11.31 1.24 -4.35
C ALA A 60 10.45 1.60 -3.12
N ASN A 61 9.48 0.77 -2.75
CA ASN A 61 8.70 0.95 -1.52
C ASN A 61 9.46 0.55 -0.23
N ARG A 62 10.70 0.05 -0.36
CA ARG A 62 11.60 -0.31 0.74
C ARG A 62 12.85 0.57 0.83
N GLN A 63 12.92 1.69 0.11
CA GLN A 63 14.09 2.58 0.15
C GLN A 63 14.25 3.25 1.52
N GLU A 64 15.40 3.04 2.17
CA GLU A 64 15.71 3.53 3.53
C GLU A 64 15.83 5.06 3.62
N ASP A 65 16.23 5.73 2.53
CA ASP A 65 16.27 7.19 2.44
C ASP A 65 14.86 7.82 2.42
N ARG A 66 13.84 7.02 2.07
CA ARG A 66 12.44 7.42 1.99
C ARG A 66 11.59 6.92 3.15
N TYR A 67 11.86 5.73 3.67
CA TYR A 67 11.10 5.09 4.74
C TYR A 67 12.05 4.58 5.82
N SER A 68 11.91 5.09 7.04
CA SER A 68 12.56 4.49 8.22
C SER A 68 11.99 3.09 8.46
N ASP A 69 12.86 2.14 8.79
CA ASP A 69 12.52 0.72 8.98
C ASP A 69 11.56 0.21 7.88
N PRO A 70 11.99 0.22 6.60
CA PRO A 70 11.10 0.02 5.46
C PRO A 70 10.41 -1.36 5.45
N ASP A 71 11.06 -2.36 6.05
CA ASP A 71 10.59 -3.74 6.14
C ASP A 71 9.57 -3.96 7.26
N ARG A 72 9.42 -3.00 8.18
CA ARG A 72 8.40 -3.06 9.23
C ARG A 72 7.03 -2.70 8.66
N PHE A 73 5.97 -3.35 9.14
CA PHE A 73 4.60 -2.88 8.94
C PHE A 73 4.26 -1.87 10.05
N ASP A 74 3.94 -0.63 9.66
CA ASP A 74 3.65 0.45 10.60
C ASP A 74 2.60 1.40 10.03
N ILE A 75 1.36 1.25 10.49
CA ILE A 75 0.23 2.11 10.09
C ILE A 75 0.32 3.50 10.68
N LEU A 76 1.20 3.76 11.65
CA LEU A 76 1.36 5.05 12.32
C LEU A 76 2.54 5.85 11.76
N ARG A 77 3.28 5.30 10.78
CA ARG A 77 4.36 6.02 10.12
C ARG A 77 3.84 7.30 9.43
N PRO A 78 4.68 8.33 9.25
CA PRO A 78 4.29 9.52 8.48
C PRO A 78 3.81 9.17 7.06
N VAL A 79 2.66 9.73 6.68
CA VAL A 79 2.06 9.47 5.36
C VAL A 79 2.99 9.96 4.26
N ARG A 80 3.36 9.06 3.37
CA ARG A 80 4.13 9.34 2.15
C ARG A 80 3.55 8.54 1.00
N ALA A 81 3.45 9.16 -0.18
CA ALA A 81 3.03 8.45 -1.38
C ALA A 81 3.96 7.26 -1.66
N HIS A 82 3.39 6.07 -1.86
CA HIS A 82 4.09 4.87 -2.30
C HIS A 82 3.78 4.62 -3.78
N ILE A 83 4.53 3.73 -4.43
CA ILE A 83 4.37 3.44 -5.87
C ILE A 83 3.70 2.09 -6.15
N GLY A 84 3.04 1.51 -5.14
CA GLY A 84 2.40 0.19 -5.25
C GLY A 84 1.22 0.13 -6.24
N PHE A 85 0.65 1.28 -6.60
CA PHE A 85 -0.34 1.42 -7.68
C PHE A 85 0.27 1.91 -9.01
N GLY A 86 1.59 1.97 -9.11
CA GLY A 86 2.29 2.63 -10.21
C GLY A 86 2.17 4.16 -10.16
N HIS A 87 2.62 4.82 -11.22
CA HIS A 87 2.61 6.27 -11.36
C HIS A 87 2.49 6.67 -12.84
N GLY A 88 2.08 7.91 -13.12
CA GLY A 88 1.98 8.46 -14.47
C GLY A 88 0.74 7.99 -15.23
N VAL A 89 0.81 7.99 -16.56
CA VAL A 89 -0.33 7.67 -17.45
C VAL A 89 -0.85 6.24 -17.32
N HIS A 90 -0.08 5.35 -16.68
CA HIS A 90 -0.44 3.97 -16.39
C HIS A 90 -0.63 3.71 -14.90
N VAL A 91 -0.90 4.75 -14.10
CA VAL A 91 -1.35 4.56 -12.71
C VAL A 91 -2.57 3.65 -12.70
N CYS A 92 -2.63 2.75 -11.71
CA CYS A 92 -3.66 1.73 -11.62
C CYS A 92 -5.06 2.35 -11.70
N LEU A 93 -5.78 2.02 -12.79
CA LEU A 93 -7.16 2.47 -13.03
C LEU A 93 -8.09 2.04 -11.88
N GLY A 94 -7.85 0.85 -11.32
CA GLY A 94 -8.63 0.29 -10.21
C GLY A 94 -8.24 0.81 -8.82
N MET A 95 -7.27 1.72 -8.69
CA MET A 95 -6.75 2.18 -7.39
C MET A 95 -7.86 2.72 -6.47
N HIS A 96 -8.79 3.50 -7.01
CA HIS A 96 -9.89 4.06 -6.22
C HIS A 96 -10.91 2.99 -5.79
N LEU A 97 -11.21 2.03 -6.67
CA LEU A 97 -12.10 0.92 -6.35
C LEU A 97 -11.47 0.00 -5.30
N ALA A 98 -10.20 -0.36 -5.46
CA ALA A 98 -9.47 -1.18 -4.50
C ALA A 98 -9.47 -0.55 -3.09
N ARG A 99 -9.24 0.77 -2.99
CA ARG A 99 -9.35 1.49 -1.72
C ARG A 99 -10.76 1.45 -1.15
N LEU A 100 -11.78 1.64 -1.98
CA LEU A 100 -13.17 1.58 -1.54
C LEU A 100 -13.53 0.21 -0.99
N GLU A 101 -13.24 -0.86 -1.74
CA GLU A 101 -13.49 -2.24 -1.32
C GLU A 101 -12.77 -2.56 0.00
N MET A 102 -11.50 -2.16 0.12
CA MET A 102 -10.75 -2.33 1.36
C MET A 102 -11.35 -1.52 2.51
N ARG A 103 -11.78 -0.28 2.28
CA ARG A 103 -12.44 0.52 3.32
C ARG A 103 -13.73 -0.12 3.80
N VAL A 104 -14.59 -0.60 2.90
CA VAL A 104 -15.85 -1.27 3.28
C VAL A 104 -15.59 -2.52 4.14
N VAL A 105 -14.58 -3.32 3.79
CA VAL A 105 -14.27 -4.55 4.54
C VAL A 105 -13.64 -4.26 5.91
N PHE A 106 -12.74 -3.28 6.01
CA PHE A 106 -12.00 -2.99 7.24
C PHE A 106 -12.65 -1.90 8.11
N ASP A 107 -13.61 -1.15 7.58
CA ASP A 107 -14.49 -0.22 8.28
C ASP A 107 -15.95 -0.43 7.87
N PRO A 108 -16.63 -1.43 8.45
CA PRO A 108 -18.00 -1.77 8.09
C PRO A 108 -19.02 -0.66 8.41
N SER A 109 -18.64 0.36 9.21
CA SER A 109 -19.51 1.53 9.45
C SER A 109 -19.73 2.38 8.19
N GLN A 110 -18.89 2.19 7.17
CA GLN A 110 -18.96 2.84 5.86
C GLN A 110 -19.63 1.96 4.78
N GLY A 111 -20.13 0.78 5.15
CA GLY A 111 -20.90 -0.09 4.26
C GLY A 111 -22.24 0.55 3.89
N ILE A 112 -22.57 0.55 2.61
CA ILE A 112 -23.88 0.99 2.10
C ILE A 112 -24.94 0.07 2.73
N ALA A 113 -25.78 0.61 3.61
CA ALA A 113 -27.00 -0.04 4.07
C ALA A 113 -28.03 -0.15 2.94
#